data_AF-A0A945AW16-F1
#
_entry.id   AF-A0A945AW16-F1
#
_cell.length_a   1.000
_cell.length_b   1.000
_cell.length_c   1.000
_cell.angle_alpha   90.00
_cell.angle_beta   90.00
_cell.angle_gamma   90.00
#
_symmetry.space_group_name_H-M   'P 1'
#
loop_
_entity.id
_entity.type
_entity.pdbx_description
1 polymer ?
#
loop_
_entity_poly.entity_id
_entity_poly.type
_entity_poly.pdbx_seq_one_letter_code
_entity_poly.pdbx_strand_id
1 'polypeptide(L)'
;MDIEKQFEEVFSKITLDNGQPLVSVQPEIVYGCVVNNDFAKITLILPEDSPLRGSLPAQVEAEIKKIEQIERVAIEVLASPPEEKTASQNTQSQTEPQQPKRTAYLQNYEAVIAVASGKGGVGKSTVSVNLALALSQKGLKVSLFDADIYGPSLPIMTGKRGEKPSVVGNRLLPLESFGMHTMSIGNLVDENDAVIWRGPMV
;
A
#
# COMPACT_ATOMS: atom_id res chain seq x y z
N MET A 1 -24.52 -9.81 -6.02
CA MET A 1 -23.91 -9.84 -7.37
C MET A 1 -22.42 -9.69 -7.14
N ASP A 2 -21.60 -10.46 -7.84
CA ASP A 2 -20.15 -10.38 -7.70
C ASP A 2 -19.68 -8.99 -8.15
N ILE A 3 -18.87 -8.30 -7.35
CA ILE A 3 -18.42 -6.93 -7.64
C ILE A 3 -17.61 -6.91 -8.93
N GLU A 4 -16.83 -7.97 -9.20
CA GLU A 4 -16.09 -8.13 -10.45
C GLU A 4 -17.02 -8.10 -11.67
N LYS A 5 -18.16 -8.80 -11.61
CA LYS A 5 -19.16 -8.80 -12.69
C LYS A 5 -19.81 -7.44 -12.89
N GLN A 6 -20.01 -6.67 -11.82
CA GLN A 6 -20.56 -5.32 -11.93
C GLN A 6 -19.60 -4.38 -12.66
N PHE A 7 -18.29 -4.50 -12.41
CA PHE A 7 -17.28 -3.73 -13.12
C PHE A 7 -17.15 -4.17 -14.59
N GLU A 8 -17.16 -5.46 -14.89
CA GLU A 8 -17.19 -5.96 -16.27
C GLU A 8 -18.41 -5.45 -17.05
N GLU A 9 -19.59 -5.44 -16.41
CA GLU A 9 -20.81 -4.87 -17.00
C GLU A 9 -20.72 -3.36 -17.23
N VAL A 10 -20.05 -2.63 -16.34
CA VAL A 10 -19.84 -1.18 -16.51
C VAL A 10 -18.88 -0.91 -17.66
N PHE A 11 -17.72 -1.58 -17.70
CA PHE A 11 -16.74 -1.34 -18.75
C PHE A 11 -17.21 -1.81 -20.14
N SER A 12 -18.05 -2.85 -20.22
CA SER A 12 -18.65 -3.27 -21.49
C SER A 12 -19.71 -2.30 -22.03
N LYS A 13 -20.32 -1.47 -21.17
CA LYS A 13 -21.28 -0.43 -21.56
C LYS A 13 -20.62 0.86 -22.03
N ILE A 14 -19.38 1.13 -21.61
CA ILE A 14 -18.64 2.32 -22.05
C ILE A 14 -18.17 2.10 -23.48
N THR A 15 -18.79 2.81 -24.42
CA THR A 15 -18.40 2.78 -25.84
C THR A 15 -17.47 3.93 -26.16
N LEU A 16 -16.36 3.63 -26.83
CA LEU A 16 -15.47 4.66 -27.38
C LEU A 16 -16.10 5.33 -28.61
N ASP A 17 -15.47 6.40 -29.10
CA ASP A 17 -15.91 7.15 -30.29
C ASP A 17 -16.00 6.28 -31.56
N ASN A 18 -15.30 5.15 -31.59
CA ASN A 18 -15.34 4.16 -32.67
C ASN A 18 -16.47 3.11 -32.53
N GLY A 19 -17.33 3.23 -31.51
CA GLY A 19 -18.45 2.33 -31.24
C GLY A 19 -18.07 1.00 -30.57
N GLN A 20 -16.79 0.77 -30.26
CA GLN A 20 -16.36 -0.45 -29.57
C GLN A 20 -16.40 -0.29 -28.05
N PRO A 21 -16.77 -1.36 -27.30
CA PRO A 21 -16.66 -1.39 -25.85
C PRO A 21 -15.22 -1.19 -25.37
N LEU A 22 -15.06 -0.48 -24.26
CA LEU A 22 -13.77 -0.13 -23.65
C LEU A 22 -12.84 -1.35 -23.42
N VAL A 23 -13.40 -2.51 -23.06
CA VAL A 23 -12.68 -3.78 -22.80
C VAL A 23 -12.33 -4.57 -24.06
N SER A 24 -12.81 -4.16 -25.23
CA SER A 24 -12.63 -4.91 -26.48
C SER A 24 -11.56 -4.36 -27.40
N VAL A 25 -10.89 -3.27 -26.98
CA VAL A 25 -9.92 -2.54 -27.80
C VAL A 25 -8.50 -2.99 -27.51
N GLN A 26 -7.70 -3.18 -28.56
CA GLN A 26 -6.26 -3.42 -28.50
C GLN A 26 -5.50 -2.17 -28.99
N PRO A 27 -4.49 -1.68 -28.26
CA PRO A 27 -4.02 -2.16 -26.96
C PRO A 27 -5.08 -1.97 -25.86
N GLU A 28 -5.06 -2.86 -24.86
CA GLU A 28 -6.03 -2.87 -23.77
C GLU A 28 -6.00 -1.51 -23.04
N ILE A 29 -7.11 -0.78 -23.12
CA ILE A 29 -7.20 0.57 -22.56
C ILE A 29 -7.32 0.50 -21.03
N VAL A 30 -7.99 -0.51 -20.49
CA VAL A 30 -8.09 -0.72 -19.04
C VAL A 30 -6.98 -1.65 -18.61
N TYR A 31 -5.93 -1.09 -18.02
CA TYR A 31 -4.77 -1.87 -17.57
C TYR A 31 -4.99 -2.57 -16.24
N GLY A 32 -5.82 -1.99 -15.37
CA GLY A 32 -6.06 -2.58 -14.05
C GLY A 32 -7.23 -1.95 -13.32
N CYS A 33 -7.90 -2.77 -12.51
CA CYS A 33 -8.97 -2.37 -11.61
C CYS A 33 -8.66 -2.92 -10.22
N VAL A 34 -8.58 -2.03 -9.22
CA VAL A 34 -8.41 -2.41 -7.81
C VAL A 34 -9.61 -1.89 -7.04
N VAL A 35 -10.34 -2.80 -6.40
CA VAL A 35 -11.51 -2.46 -5.59
C VAL A 35 -11.23 -2.83 -4.13
N ASN A 36 -11.42 -1.87 -3.23
CA ASN A 36 -11.26 -2.07 -1.80
C ASN A 36 -12.43 -1.38 -1.07
N ASN A 37 -13.35 -2.19 -0.56
CA ASN A 37 -14.60 -1.73 0.06
C ASN A 37 -15.38 -0.76 -0.85
N ASP A 38 -15.43 0.51 -0.48
CA ASP A 38 -16.13 1.61 -1.12
C ASP A 38 -15.28 2.38 -2.15
N PHE A 39 -14.01 2.00 -2.30
CA PHE A 39 -13.06 2.68 -3.17
C PHE A 39 -12.67 1.82 -4.38
N ALA A 40 -12.76 2.42 -5.56
CA ALA A 40 -12.28 1.83 -6.81
C ALA A 40 -11.17 2.67 -7.44
N LYS A 41 -10.04 2.04 -7.76
CA LYS A 41 -8.96 2.63 -8.55
C LYS A 41 -8.89 1.96 -9.91
N ILE A 42 -9.01 2.74 -10.98
CA ILE A 42 -8.90 2.26 -12.36
C ILE A 42 -7.64 2.84 -13.00
N THR A 43 -6.85 1.98 -13.63
CA THR A 43 -5.67 2.38 -14.41
C THR A 43 -5.99 2.25 -15.89
N LEU A 44 -5.89 3.36 -16.62
CA LEU A 44 -6.12 3.43 -18.06
C LEU A 44 -4.79 3.66 -18.78
N ILE A 45 -4.55 2.97 -19.90
CA ILE A 45 -3.46 3.26 -20.82
C ILE A 45 -4.00 4.07 -21.99
N LEU A 46 -3.55 5.31 -22.10
CA LEU A 46 -3.87 6.20 -23.20
C LEU A 46 -2.56 6.82 -23.72
N PRO A 47 -2.06 6.48 -24.92
CA PRO A 47 -0.87 7.11 -25.53
C PRO A 47 -0.96 8.62 -25.59
N GLU A 48 0.14 9.39 -25.43
CA GLU A 48 0.14 10.88 -25.29
C GLU A 48 -0.74 11.64 -26.29
N ASP A 49 -0.80 11.14 -27.52
CA ASP A 49 -1.57 11.65 -28.65
C ASP A 49 -3.05 11.22 -28.69
N SER A 50 -3.50 10.41 -27.73
CA SER A 50 -4.87 9.88 -27.69
C SER A 50 -5.89 10.98 -27.42
N PRO A 51 -6.88 11.18 -28.32
CA PRO A 51 -7.94 12.18 -28.13
C PRO A 51 -8.87 11.84 -26.96
N LEU A 52 -8.83 10.59 -26.48
CA LEU A 52 -9.67 10.09 -25.40
C LEU A 52 -9.22 10.58 -24.01
N ARG A 53 -8.00 11.13 -23.87
CA ARG A 53 -7.50 11.64 -22.59
C ARG A 53 -8.40 12.69 -21.94
N GLY A 54 -9.09 13.49 -22.74
CA GLY A 54 -9.94 14.57 -22.25
C GLY A 54 -11.31 14.13 -21.75
N SER A 55 -11.85 13.03 -22.27
CA SER A 55 -13.25 12.62 -22.07
C SER A 55 -13.39 11.28 -21.34
N LEU A 56 -12.55 10.31 -21.69
CA LEU A 56 -12.71 8.93 -21.22
C LEU A 56 -12.51 8.76 -19.71
N PRO A 57 -11.51 9.39 -19.05
CA PRO A 57 -11.36 9.28 -17.59
C PRO A 57 -12.61 9.71 -16.83
N ALA A 58 -13.20 10.84 -17.23
CA ALA A 58 -14.41 11.38 -16.60
C ALA A 58 -15.64 10.49 -16.83
N GLN A 59 -15.77 9.89 -18.03
CA GLN A 59 -16.86 8.95 -18.33
C GLN A 59 -16.74 7.67 -17.50
N VAL A 60 -15.53 7.09 -17.42
CA VAL A 60 -15.25 5.90 -16.59
C VAL A 60 -15.55 6.18 -15.13
N GLU A 61 -15.10 7.33 -14.61
CA GLU A 61 -15.39 7.73 -13.23
C GLU A 61 -16.91 7.86 -12.97
N ALA A 62 -17.64 8.49 -13.88
CA ALA A 62 -19.08 8.72 -13.74
C ALA A 62 -19.89 7.42 -13.77
N GLU A 63 -19.52 6.45 -14.60
CA GLU A 63 -20.23 5.16 -14.65
C GLU A 63 -19.92 4.29 -13.43
N ILE A 64 -18.68 4.27 -12.95
CA ILE A 64 -18.31 3.48 -11.75
C ILE A 64 -18.99 4.03 -10.50
N LYS A 65 -19.15 5.35 -10.38
CA LYS A 65 -19.91 5.98 -9.28
C LYS A 65 -21.38 5.58 -9.23
N LYS A 66 -21.95 4.99 -10.28
CA LYS A 66 -23.33 4.48 -10.27
C LYS A 66 -23.46 3.12 -9.57
N ILE A 67 -22.34 2.46 -9.26
CA ILE A 67 -22.33 1.24 -8.46
C ILE A 67 -22.59 1.66 -7.00
N GLU A 68 -23.72 1.25 -6.42
CA GLU A 68 -24.14 1.64 -5.05
C GLU A 68 -23.08 1.37 -3.98
N GLN A 69 -22.20 0.39 -4.22
CA GLN A 69 -21.15 -0.03 -3.30
C GLN A 69 -19.90 0.85 -3.38
N ILE A 70 -19.78 1.74 -4.36
CA ILE A 70 -18.59 2.56 -4.61
C ILE A 70 -18.91 4.03 -4.32
N GLU A 71 -18.36 4.55 -3.23
CA GLU A 71 -18.48 5.98 -2.88
C GLU A 71 -17.35 6.81 -3.49
N ARG A 72 -16.19 6.19 -3.72
CA ARG A 72 -14.96 6.89 -4.11
C ARG A 72 -14.32 6.22 -5.32
N VAL A 73 -13.97 7.02 -6.32
CA VAL A 73 -13.31 6.54 -7.55
C VAL A 73 -12.05 7.36 -7.81
N ALA A 74 -10.96 6.67 -8.16
CA ALA A 74 -9.74 7.30 -8.67
C ALA A 74 -9.40 6.73 -10.04
N ILE A 75 -9.10 7.61 -10.99
CA ILE A 75 -8.65 7.24 -12.32
C ILE A 75 -7.18 7.63 -12.46
N GLU A 76 -6.33 6.65 -12.75
CA GLU A 76 -4.93 6.84 -13.12
C GLU A 76 -4.78 6.64 -14.63
N VAL A 77 -4.14 7.58 -15.32
CA VAL A 77 -3.92 7.51 -16.77
C VAL A 77 -2.43 7.43 -17.05
N LEU A 78 -1.99 6.33 -17.65
CA LEU A 78 -0.62 6.08 -18.07
C LEU A 78 -0.48 6.24 -19.58
N ALA A 79 0.66 6.73 -20.04
CA ALA A 79 0.94 6.86 -21.48
C ALA A 79 1.25 5.52 -22.16
N SER A 80 1.79 4.57 -21.41
CA SER A 80 2.14 3.22 -21.85
C SER A 80 1.94 2.26 -20.68
N PRO A 81 1.79 0.94 -20.93
CA PRO A 81 1.86 -0.02 -19.84
C PRO A 81 3.16 0.20 -19.05
N PRO A 82 3.13 0.12 -17.71
CA PRO A 82 4.36 0.02 -16.95
C PRO A 82 5.16 -1.16 -17.51
N GLU A 83 6.46 -0.97 -17.73
CA GLU A 83 7.33 -2.06 -18.18
C GLU A 83 7.19 -3.23 -17.19
N GLU A 84 6.47 -4.28 -17.62
CA GLU A 84 6.64 -5.58 -17.01
C GLU A 84 8.10 -5.92 -17.21
N LYS A 85 8.84 -6.05 -16.11
CA LYS A 85 10.12 -6.75 -16.12
C LYS A 85 9.82 -8.19 -16.52
N THR A 86 9.70 -8.41 -17.82
CA THR A 86 9.65 -9.70 -18.44
C THR A 86 10.95 -10.36 -18.03
N ALA A 87 10.84 -11.31 -17.11
CA ALA A 87 11.92 -12.22 -16.79
C ALA A 87 12.27 -12.95 -18.09
N SER A 88 13.25 -12.41 -18.83
CA SER A 88 13.80 -13.09 -20.00
C SER A 88 14.41 -14.40 -19.51
N GLN A 89 13.70 -15.48 -19.81
CA GLN A 89 14.21 -16.83 -19.75
C GLN A 89 15.43 -16.89 -20.68
N ASN A 90 16.60 -17.17 -20.11
CA ASN A 90 17.60 -18.01 -20.75
C ASN A 90 18.53 -18.65 -19.71
N THR A 91 18.35 -19.97 -19.62
CA THR A 91 19.37 -21.02 -19.45
C THR A 91 20.07 -21.19 -18.09
N GLN A 92 19.53 -22.16 -17.34
CA GLN A 92 20.22 -23.15 -16.49
C GLN A 92 21.41 -22.68 -15.64
N SER A 93 21.12 -22.30 -14.40
CA SER A 93 21.88 -22.79 -13.24
C SER A 93 21.11 -22.49 -11.95
N GLN A 94 20.60 -23.56 -11.33
CA GLN A 94 20.18 -23.71 -9.93
C GLN A 94 19.57 -22.47 -9.26
N THR A 95 18.24 -22.48 -9.18
CA THR A 95 17.43 -21.53 -8.39
C THR A 95 17.70 -21.67 -6.90
N GLU A 96 18.58 -20.84 -6.36
CA GLU A 96 18.33 -20.28 -5.04
C GLU A 96 17.17 -19.28 -5.16
N PRO A 97 16.17 -19.29 -4.25
CA PRO A 97 15.14 -18.26 -4.25
C PRO A 97 15.83 -16.91 -4.07
N GLN A 98 15.84 -16.09 -5.12
CA GLN A 98 16.33 -14.72 -5.03
C GLN A 98 15.49 -14.00 -4.00
N GLN A 99 16.12 -13.71 -2.86
CA GLN A 99 15.51 -12.89 -1.83
C GLN A 99 15.09 -11.56 -2.47
N PRO A 100 13.89 -11.05 -2.14
CA PRO A 100 13.44 -9.76 -2.63
C PRO A 100 14.54 -8.73 -2.35
N LYS A 101 14.98 -8.01 -3.40
CA LYS A 101 16.03 -7.00 -3.29
C LYS A 101 15.64 -6.03 -2.19
N ARG A 102 16.40 -6.02 -1.09
CA ARG A 102 16.20 -5.05 0.00
C ARG A 102 16.22 -3.65 -0.58
N THR A 103 15.20 -2.86 -0.25
CA THR A 103 15.19 -1.43 -0.56
C THR A 103 16.45 -0.78 0.06
N ALA A 104 16.94 0.30 -0.54
CA ALA A 104 18.13 1.01 -0.04
C ALA A 104 18.05 1.32 1.47
N TYR A 105 16.82 1.57 1.97
CA TYR A 105 16.53 1.87 3.37
C TYR A 105 16.66 0.67 4.33
N LEU A 106 16.58 -0.56 3.81
CA LEU A 106 16.70 -1.78 4.61
C LEU A 106 18.08 -2.43 4.53
N GLN A 107 18.99 -1.90 3.72
CA GLN A 107 20.35 -2.46 3.56
C GLN A 107 21.16 -2.47 4.86
N ASN A 108 20.87 -1.53 5.76
CA ASN A 108 21.56 -1.40 7.04
C ASN A 108 21.07 -2.39 8.12
N TYR A 109 20.04 -3.19 7.84
CA TYR A 109 19.51 -4.18 8.78
C TYR A 109 19.91 -5.59 8.33
N GLU A 110 20.46 -6.40 9.23
CA GLU A 110 20.82 -7.79 8.93
C GLU A 110 19.57 -8.66 8.68
N ALA A 111 18.52 -8.43 9.47
CA ALA A 111 17.24 -9.14 9.38
C ALA A 111 16.07 -8.16 9.50
N VAL A 112 14.97 -8.45 8.80
CA VAL A 112 13.70 -7.73 8.92
C VAL A 112 12.61 -8.76 9.10
N ILE A 113 11.86 -8.66 10.21
CA ILE A 113 10.77 -9.58 10.54
C ILE A 113 9.47 -8.79 10.47
N ALA A 114 8.61 -9.16 9.51
CA ALA A 114 7.27 -8.60 9.42
C ALA A 114 6.32 -9.41 10.31
N VAL A 115 5.60 -8.74 11.21
CA VAL A 115 4.55 -9.35 12.04
C VAL A 115 3.21 -8.73 11.65
N ALA A 116 2.31 -9.54 11.09
CA ALA A 116 1.02 -9.10 10.58
C ALA A 116 -0.12 -9.99 11.11
N SER A 117 -1.35 -9.48 11.06
CA SER A 117 -2.57 -10.21 11.37
C SER A 117 -3.71 -9.75 10.46
N GLY A 118 -4.54 -10.69 10.01
CA GLY A 118 -5.77 -10.38 9.27
C GLY A 118 -6.96 -9.97 10.16
N LYS A 119 -6.80 -10.01 11.49
CA LYS A 119 -7.87 -9.67 12.45
C LYS A 119 -7.33 -8.86 13.64
N GLY A 120 -8.17 -7.96 14.15
CA GLY A 120 -7.89 -7.24 15.39
C GLY A 120 -7.92 -8.17 16.61
N GLY A 121 -7.20 -7.83 17.68
CA GLY A 121 -7.29 -8.52 18.97
C GLY A 121 -6.54 -9.86 19.08
N VAL A 122 -5.88 -10.36 18.03
CA VAL A 122 -5.13 -11.64 18.08
C VAL A 122 -3.83 -11.58 18.88
N GLY A 123 -3.48 -10.42 19.45
CA GLY A 123 -2.22 -10.23 20.18
C GLY A 123 -0.99 -9.96 19.30
N LYS A 124 -1.15 -9.45 18.07
CA LYS A 124 -0.04 -9.06 17.17
C LYS A 124 1.03 -8.23 17.89
N SER A 125 0.62 -7.17 18.59
CA SER A 125 1.53 -6.26 19.28
C SER A 125 2.22 -6.95 20.46
N THR A 126 1.50 -7.81 21.18
CA THR A 126 2.05 -8.67 22.24
C THR A 126 3.15 -9.57 21.71
N VAL A 127 2.93 -10.26 20.60
CA VAL A 127 3.94 -11.11 19.97
C VAL A 127 5.12 -10.29 19.48
N SER A 128 4.87 -9.15 18.84
CA SER A 128 5.92 -8.28 18.28
C SER A 128 6.87 -7.75 19.36
N VAL A 129 6.33 -7.23 20.47
CA VAL A 129 7.13 -6.70 21.59
C VAL A 129 7.92 -7.80 22.27
N ASN A 130 7.30 -8.95 22.57
CA ASN A 130 8.00 -10.04 23.25
C ASN A 130 9.08 -10.66 22.36
N LEU A 131 8.84 -10.78 21.05
CA LEU A 131 9.85 -11.23 20.09
C LEU A 131 11.04 -10.26 20.06
N ALA A 132 10.78 -8.96 19.98
CA ALA A 132 11.82 -7.94 19.99
C ALA A 132 12.66 -7.98 21.28
N LEU A 133 11.99 -8.09 22.45
CA LEU A 133 12.66 -8.22 23.74
C LEU A 133 13.51 -9.48 23.83
N ALA A 134 13.01 -10.63 23.36
CA ALA A 134 13.76 -11.88 23.36
C ALA A 134 15.02 -11.80 22.48
N LEU A 135 14.94 -11.11 21.34
CA LEU A 135 16.10 -10.85 20.47
C LEU A 135 17.10 -9.88 21.13
N SER A 136 16.60 -8.81 21.76
CA SER A 136 17.42 -7.86 22.51
C SER A 136 18.16 -8.52 23.67
N GLN A 137 17.49 -9.38 24.43
CA GLN A 137 18.10 -10.17 25.52
C GLN A 137 19.19 -11.15 25.04
N LYS A 138 19.17 -11.54 23.76
CA LYS A 138 20.24 -12.31 23.13
C LYS A 138 21.44 -11.45 22.69
N GLY A 139 21.44 -10.15 23.00
CA GLY A 139 22.50 -9.21 22.66
C GLY A 139 22.41 -8.64 21.23
N LEU A 140 21.28 -8.86 20.53
CA LEU A 140 21.08 -8.31 19.19
C LEU A 140 20.66 -6.84 19.27
N LYS A 141 21.10 -6.05 18.28
CA LYS A 141 20.60 -4.68 18.09
C LYS A 141 19.21 -4.75 17.46
N VAL A 142 18.21 -4.32 18.21
CA VAL A 142 16.80 -4.44 17.80
C VAL A 142 16.17 -3.05 17.67
N SER A 143 15.51 -2.84 16.54
CA SER A 143 14.57 -1.74 16.31
C SER A 143 13.18 -2.30 16.07
N LEU A 144 12.18 -1.77 16.77
CA LEU A 144 10.78 -2.16 16.64
C LEU A 144 9.97 -0.98 16.06
N PHE A 145 9.35 -1.23 14.92
CA PHE A 145 8.52 -0.24 14.22
C PHE A 145 7.07 -0.72 14.18
N ASP A 146 6.15 0.13 14.62
CA ASP A 146 4.71 -0.12 14.65
C ASP A 146 3.97 0.81 13.69
N ALA A 147 3.37 0.21 12.68
CA ALA A 147 2.55 0.87 11.67
C ALA A 147 1.03 0.78 11.98
N ASP A 148 0.66 0.29 13.17
CA ASP A 148 -0.74 0.18 13.58
C ASP A 148 -1.27 1.54 14.05
N ILE A 149 -2.29 2.05 13.35
CA ILE A 149 -2.89 3.37 13.59
C ILE A 149 -4.01 3.28 14.62
N TYR A 150 -4.70 2.14 14.65
CA TYR A 150 -5.96 1.96 15.40
C TYR A 150 -5.74 1.42 16.82
N GLY A 151 -4.50 1.24 17.23
CA GLY A 151 -4.16 0.77 18.56
C GLY A 151 -2.82 1.33 19.02
N PRO A 152 -2.78 2.26 20.00
CA PRO A 152 -1.54 2.74 20.62
C PRO A 152 -0.91 1.66 21.53
N SER A 153 -0.93 0.40 21.09
CA SER A 153 -0.44 -0.74 21.84
C SER A 153 1.06 -0.66 22.05
N LEU A 154 1.85 -0.25 21.04
CA LEU A 154 3.29 -0.15 21.22
C LEU A 154 3.69 0.94 22.23
N PRO A 155 3.22 2.21 22.14
CA PRO A 155 3.50 3.22 23.16
C PRO A 155 3.13 2.76 24.58
N ILE A 156 1.99 2.10 24.74
CA ILE A 156 1.55 1.58 26.05
C ILE A 156 2.51 0.48 26.54
N MET A 157 2.78 -0.53 25.72
CA MET A 157 3.59 -1.69 26.10
C MET A 157 5.07 -1.35 26.33
N THR A 158 5.55 -0.29 25.71
CA THR A 158 6.94 0.19 25.86
C THR A 158 7.10 1.23 26.97
N GLY A 159 5.99 1.62 27.63
CA GLY A 159 6.01 2.68 28.66
C GLY A 159 6.27 4.08 28.07
N LYS A 160 5.99 4.27 26.78
CA LYS A 160 6.26 5.49 25.99
C LYS A 160 5.00 6.25 25.60
N ARG A 161 3.89 6.01 26.31
CA ARG A 161 2.63 6.73 26.07
C ARG A 161 2.82 8.23 26.35
N GLY A 162 2.43 9.07 25.40
CA GLY A 162 2.56 10.53 25.49
C GLY A 162 3.98 11.06 25.21
N GLU A 163 4.97 10.19 24.99
CA GLU A 163 6.29 10.61 24.53
C GLU A 163 6.28 10.76 23.00
N LYS A 164 6.90 11.86 22.52
CA LYS A 164 7.07 12.12 21.09
C LYS A 164 8.56 11.98 20.71
N PRO A 165 8.88 11.33 19.57
CA PRO A 165 10.22 11.31 19.01
C PRO A 165 10.77 12.72 18.81
N SER A 166 12.04 12.93 19.14
CA SER A 166 12.71 14.20 18.84
C SER A 166 13.08 14.28 17.36
N VAL A 167 13.16 15.50 16.82
CA VAL A 167 13.59 15.75 15.44
C VAL A 167 14.99 16.33 15.47
N VAL A 168 15.91 15.72 14.73
CA VAL A 168 17.27 16.24 14.51
C VAL A 168 17.51 16.37 13.01
N GLY A 169 17.62 17.62 12.54
CA GLY A 169 17.62 17.93 11.11
C GLY A 169 16.30 17.50 10.48
N ASN A 170 16.38 16.63 9.46
CA ASN A 170 15.21 16.03 8.77
C ASN A 170 14.96 14.56 9.19
N ARG A 171 15.35 14.17 10.41
CA ARG A 171 15.18 12.79 10.90
C ARG A 171 14.48 12.76 12.25
N LEU A 172 13.58 11.78 12.40
CA LEU A 172 13.00 11.42 13.69
C LEU A 172 13.96 10.49 14.42
N LEU A 173 14.30 10.83 15.66
CA LEU A 173 15.06 9.96 16.55
C LEU A 173 14.10 9.02 17.28
N PRO A 174 14.24 7.69 17.12
CA PRO A 174 13.40 6.72 17.82
C PRO A 174 13.47 6.88 19.34
N LEU A 175 12.38 6.49 20.00
CA LEU A 175 12.35 6.41 21.46
C LEU A 175 13.10 5.16 21.91
N GLU A 176 13.80 5.23 23.03
CA GLU A 176 14.48 4.08 23.60
C GLU A 176 13.63 3.45 24.70
N SER A 177 13.40 2.13 24.62
CA SER A 177 12.73 1.36 25.65
C SER A 177 13.30 -0.04 25.74
N PHE A 178 13.59 -0.49 26.98
CA PHE A 178 14.13 -1.83 27.26
C PHE A 178 15.38 -2.20 26.43
N GLY A 179 16.27 -1.23 26.17
CA GLY A 179 17.48 -1.41 25.37
C GLY A 179 17.23 -1.57 23.87
N MET A 180 16.02 -1.24 23.40
CA MET A 180 15.61 -1.27 21.99
C MET A 180 15.21 0.12 21.53
N HIS A 181 15.34 0.36 20.23
CA HIS A 181 14.78 1.56 19.59
C HIS A 181 13.35 1.26 19.12
N THR A 182 12.41 2.11 19.48
CA THR A 182 10.99 1.95 19.19
C THR A 182 10.45 3.16 18.44
N MET A 183 9.61 2.92 17.44
CA MET A 183 8.88 3.97 16.73
C MET A 183 7.47 3.47 16.43
N SER A 184 6.46 4.28 16.74
CA SER A 184 5.05 3.99 16.46
C SER A 184 4.40 5.23 15.87
N ILE A 185 3.43 5.04 14.98
CA ILE A 185 2.52 6.12 14.55
C ILE A 185 1.79 6.71 15.76
N GLY A 186 1.44 5.88 16.76
CA GLY A 186 0.81 6.33 18.00
C GLY A 186 1.69 7.23 18.89
N ASN A 187 3.00 7.36 18.59
CA ASN A 187 3.87 8.36 19.24
C ASN A 187 4.01 9.66 18.43
N LEU A 188 3.55 9.67 17.18
CA LEU A 188 3.66 10.82 16.28
C LEU A 188 2.35 11.64 16.24
N VAL A 189 1.25 11.02 16.65
CA VAL A 189 -0.10 11.58 16.60
C VAL A 189 -0.68 11.56 18.00
N ASP A 190 -1.32 12.66 18.41
CA ASP A 190 -2.04 12.69 19.69
C ASP A 190 -3.30 11.82 19.63
N GLU A 191 -3.61 11.09 20.71
CA GLU A 191 -4.72 10.11 20.75
C GLU A 191 -6.10 10.70 20.39
N ASN A 192 -6.26 12.02 20.52
CA ASN A 192 -7.49 12.75 20.22
C ASN A 192 -7.49 13.41 18.84
N ASP A 193 -6.36 13.40 18.13
CA ASP A 193 -6.23 14.07 16.84
C ASP A 193 -6.70 13.16 15.71
N ALA A 194 -7.67 13.64 14.95
CA ALA A 194 -8.09 12.97 13.72
C ALA A 194 -6.97 13.08 12.67
N VAL A 195 -6.34 11.96 12.35
CA VAL A 195 -5.34 11.89 11.28
C VAL A 195 -6.06 11.79 9.94
N ILE A 196 -5.89 12.82 9.11
CA ILE A 196 -6.25 12.72 7.70
C ILE A 196 -5.15 11.94 7.00
N TRP A 197 -5.41 10.65 6.77
CA TRP A 197 -4.55 9.82 5.93
C TRP A 197 -4.72 10.26 4.47
N ARG A 198 -3.71 10.96 3.97
CA ARG A 198 -3.58 11.18 2.53
C ARG A 198 -3.06 9.89 1.92
N GLY A 199 -3.68 9.45 0.82
CA GLY A 199 -3.13 8.35 0.02
C GLY A 199 -1.71 8.67 -0.44
N PRO A 200 -0.99 7.69 -1.02
CA PRO A 200 0.34 7.93 -1.56
C PRO A 200 0.33 9.19 -2.42
N MET A 201 1.19 10.17 -2.06
CA MET A 201 1.48 11.31 -2.93
C MET A 201 2.35 10.77 -4.05
N VAL A 202 1.72 10.44 -5.17
CA VAL A 202 2.37 10.09 -6.43
C VAL A 202 2.54 11.34 -7.26
#